data_AF-A0A537I8V7-F1
#
_entry.id   AF-A0A537I8V7-F1
#
_cell.length_a   1.000
_cell.length_b   1.000
_cell.length_c   1.000
_cell.angle_alpha   90.00
_cell.angle_beta   90.00
_cell.angle_gamma   90.00
#
_symmetry.space_group_name_H-M   'P 1'
#
loop_
_entity.id
_entity.type
_entity.pdbx_description
1 polymer ?
#
loop_
_entity_poly.entity_id
_entity_poly.type
_entity_poly.pdbx_seq_one_letter_code
_entity_poly.pdbx_strand_id
1 'polypeptide(L)'
;MTVQVDDAGVGDLLFGAIIGAHRKETGEFHYDIIPVNYFQSPYFRKKLYLKKATELTLRLLLEMKLGADEEIEICRSFVFDETREELFRKFGKEKVKTAIISGDAQHNVETAYLDEIRNLGYEPLPDRDEKRAGSFFHMLRWVKNDRTRLKYAKTGWPRLKRYIHLRQAPPDTGG
;
A
#
# COMPACT_ATOMS: atom_id res chain seq x y z
N MET A 1 -7.79 22.11 12.23
CA MET A 1 -8.21 20.76 11.81
C MET A 1 -7.05 20.12 11.08
N THR A 2 -7.02 18.80 11.01
CA THR A 2 -5.88 18.07 10.44
C THR A 2 -6.35 16.90 9.59
N VAL A 3 -5.83 16.85 8.37
CA VAL A 3 -5.98 15.69 7.47
C VAL A 3 -4.71 14.85 7.53
N GLN A 4 -4.87 13.59 7.90
CA GLN A 4 -3.81 12.59 7.94
C GLN A 4 -3.78 11.80 6.63
N VAL A 5 -2.60 11.64 6.04
CA VAL A 5 -2.34 10.83 4.86
C VAL A 5 -1.50 9.63 5.26
N ASP A 6 -2.00 8.43 4.98
CA ASP A 6 -1.35 7.17 5.31
C ASP A 6 -1.46 6.15 4.16
N ASP A 7 -0.69 5.06 4.24
CA ASP A 7 -0.72 3.97 3.28
C ASP A 7 -0.86 2.60 3.93
N ALA A 8 -1.37 1.65 3.16
CA ALA A 8 -1.36 0.24 3.53
C ALA A 8 -1.02 -0.65 2.33
N GLY A 9 -0.50 -1.84 2.63
CA GLY A 9 -0.22 -2.85 1.63
C GLY A 9 1.09 -2.68 0.88
N VAL A 10 1.80 -1.54 0.96
CA VAL A 10 3.04 -1.29 0.18
C VAL A 10 4.07 -2.41 0.32
N GLY A 11 4.24 -2.95 1.52
CA GLY A 11 5.18 -4.03 1.84
C GLY A 11 4.62 -5.46 1.71
N ASP A 12 3.35 -5.62 1.33
CA ASP A 12 2.72 -6.93 1.15
C ASP A 12 2.83 -7.41 -0.29
N LEU A 13 2.87 -8.73 -0.47
CA LEU A 13 3.08 -9.36 -1.78
C LEU A 13 1.88 -9.17 -2.72
N LEU A 14 0.67 -9.16 -2.17
CA LEU A 14 -0.56 -9.13 -2.95
C LEU A 14 -1.08 -7.73 -3.14
N PHE A 15 -1.78 -7.57 -4.26
CA PHE A 15 -2.52 -6.39 -4.66
C PHE A 15 -1.65 -5.14 -4.87
N GLY A 16 -2.31 -4.01 -5.00
CA GLY A 16 -1.72 -2.68 -5.07
C GLY A 16 -1.26 -2.17 -3.70
N ALA A 17 -1.41 -0.87 -3.49
CA ALA A 17 -1.29 -0.24 -2.18
C ALA A 17 -2.41 0.76 -2.01
N ILE A 18 -2.93 0.88 -0.79
CA ILE A 18 -3.92 1.88 -0.43
C ILE A 18 -3.20 3.18 -0.11
N ILE A 19 -3.71 4.29 -0.63
CA ILE A 19 -3.41 5.64 -0.16
C ILE A 19 -4.70 6.19 0.44
N GLY A 20 -4.68 6.55 1.72
CA GLY A 20 -5.83 7.09 2.42
C GLY A 20 -5.61 8.51 2.91
N ALA A 21 -6.69 9.27 2.98
CA ALA A 21 -6.75 10.57 3.62
C ALA A 21 -7.89 10.57 4.66
N HIS A 22 -7.58 10.99 5.88
CA HIS A 22 -8.47 10.92 7.03
C HIS A 22 -8.50 12.25 7.79
N ARG A 23 -9.68 12.85 7.98
CA ARG A 23 -9.82 14.07 8.78
C ARG A 23 -10.06 13.73 10.25
N LYS A 24 -9.07 14.03 11.09
CA LYS A 24 -9.05 13.61 12.52
C LYS A 24 -10.31 14.02 13.28
N GLU A 25 -10.82 15.22 13.00
CA GLU A 25 -11.90 15.81 13.78
C GLU A 25 -13.29 15.29 13.40
N THR A 26 -13.46 14.75 12.20
CA THR A 26 -14.80 14.34 11.69
C THR A 26 -14.91 12.85 11.40
N GLY A 27 -13.78 12.14 11.29
CA GLY A 27 -13.75 10.75 10.84
C GLY A 27 -13.96 10.58 9.33
N GLU A 28 -14.08 11.67 8.56
CA GLU A 28 -14.14 11.61 7.10
C GLU A 28 -12.90 10.88 6.56
N PHE A 29 -13.12 9.79 5.81
CA PHE A 29 -12.07 8.94 5.27
C PHE A 29 -12.32 8.65 3.79
N HIS A 30 -11.34 9.01 2.96
CA HIS A 30 -11.33 8.71 1.54
C HIS A 30 -10.05 7.91 1.23
N TYR A 31 -10.13 6.95 0.33
CA TYR A 31 -8.95 6.22 -0.12
C TYR A 31 -8.99 5.92 -1.61
N ASP A 32 -7.82 5.63 -2.17
CA ASP A 32 -7.70 5.04 -3.49
C ASP A 32 -6.51 4.07 -3.54
N ILE A 33 -6.37 3.39 -4.67
CA ILE A 33 -5.46 2.27 -4.86
C ILE A 33 -4.39 2.66 -5.89
N ILE A 34 -3.12 2.51 -5.51
CA ILE A 34 -2.04 2.37 -6.48
C ILE A 34 -2.20 0.99 -7.11
N PRO A 35 -2.56 0.87 -8.41
CA PRO A 35 -2.84 -0.43 -9.00
C PRO A 35 -1.60 -1.34 -9.00
N VAL A 36 -1.80 -2.67 -8.89
CA VAL A 36 -0.70 -3.64 -8.75
C VAL A 36 0.32 -3.57 -9.88
N ASN A 37 -0.08 -3.17 -11.10
CA ASN A 37 0.83 -3.02 -12.24
C ASN A 37 1.94 -1.98 -12.00
N TYR A 38 1.74 -0.99 -11.12
CA TYR A 38 2.79 -0.05 -10.70
C TYR A 38 3.90 -0.72 -9.85
N PHE A 39 3.58 -1.85 -9.23
CA PHE A 39 4.52 -2.71 -8.52
C PHE A 39 5.03 -3.88 -9.37
N GLN A 40 4.73 -3.88 -10.67
CA GLN A 40 5.19 -4.86 -11.65
C GLN A 40 6.09 -4.19 -12.70
N SER A 41 6.84 -4.98 -13.46
CA SER A 41 7.61 -4.43 -14.58
C SER A 41 6.67 -4.02 -15.74
N PRO A 42 6.96 -2.92 -16.46
CA PRO A 42 8.14 -2.07 -16.36
C PRO A 42 8.00 -0.91 -15.34
N TYR A 43 6.81 -0.65 -14.80
CA TYR A 43 6.53 0.56 -14.01
C TYR A 43 7.29 0.61 -12.69
N PHE A 44 7.44 -0.52 -12.00
CA PHE A 44 8.18 -0.60 -10.75
C PHE A 44 9.65 -0.20 -10.93
N ARG A 45 10.30 -0.63 -12.04
CA ARG A 45 11.69 -0.25 -12.35
C ARG A 45 11.86 1.26 -12.52
N LYS A 46 10.84 1.93 -13.02
CA LYS A 46 10.78 3.39 -13.21
C LYS A 46 10.28 4.12 -11.95
N LYS A 47 10.04 3.40 -10.86
CA LYS A 47 9.46 3.91 -9.60
C LYS A 47 8.16 4.71 -9.78
N LEU A 48 7.34 4.37 -10.78
CA LEU A 48 6.11 5.14 -11.07
C LEU A 48 5.08 5.09 -9.95
N TYR A 49 5.19 4.14 -9.01
CA TYR A 49 4.35 4.08 -7.82
C TYR A 49 4.50 5.31 -6.92
N LEU A 50 5.67 5.97 -6.88
CA LEU A 50 5.88 7.21 -6.12
C LEU A 50 5.05 8.36 -6.72
N LYS A 51 5.15 8.55 -8.04
CA LYS A 51 4.34 9.52 -8.77
C LYS A 51 2.84 9.25 -8.62
N LYS A 52 2.45 7.97 -8.67
CA LYS A 52 1.05 7.58 -8.50
C LYS A 52 0.56 7.88 -7.08
N ALA A 53 1.36 7.62 -6.05
CA ALA A 53 1.03 7.99 -4.67
C ALA A 53 0.77 9.50 -4.53
N THR A 54 1.62 10.33 -5.16
CA THR A 54 1.47 11.79 -5.19
C THR A 54 0.17 12.21 -5.89
N GLU A 55 -0.10 11.66 -7.07
CA GLU A 55 -1.34 11.92 -7.83
C GLU A 55 -2.59 11.60 -7.01
N LEU A 56 -2.63 10.41 -6.40
CA LEU A 56 -3.76 9.97 -5.59
C LEU A 56 -3.92 10.83 -4.33
N THR A 57 -2.83 11.14 -3.63
CA THR A 57 -2.88 12.00 -2.44
C THR A 57 -3.44 13.38 -2.76
N LEU A 58 -2.97 14.03 -3.82
CA LEU A 58 -3.47 15.35 -4.22
C LEU A 58 -4.96 15.33 -4.58
N ARG A 59 -5.42 14.26 -5.25
CA ARG A 59 -6.83 14.10 -5.58
C ARG A 59 -7.69 13.87 -4.34
N LEU A 60 -7.25 13.01 -3.41
CA LEU A 60 -7.97 12.78 -2.15
C LEU A 60 -8.11 14.07 -1.34
N LEU A 61 -7.04 14.85 -1.21
CA LEU A 61 -7.09 16.16 -0.53
C LEU A 61 -8.04 17.15 -1.23
N LEU A 62 -8.15 17.08 -2.55
CA LEU A 62 -9.10 17.88 -3.33
C LEU A 62 -10.55 17.44 -3.10
N GLU A 63 -10.81 16.13 -3.12
CA GLU A 63 -12.14 15.54 -2.89
C GLU A 63 -12.65 15.84 -1.48
N MET A 64 -11.76 15.79 -0.48
CA MET A 64 -12.04 16.20 0.90
C MET A 64 -12.16 17.72 1.07
N LYS A 65 -11.97 18.50 0.00
CA LYS A 65 -12.04 19.98 0.03
C LYS A 65 -11.15 20.57 1.13
N LEU A 66 -9.88 20.17 1.16
CA LEU A 66 -8.91 20.64 2.17
C LEU A 66 -8.99 22.16 2.38
N GLY A 67 -9.31 22.56 3.60
CA GLY A 67 -9.49 23.95 4.00
C GLY A 67 -8.18 24.75 4.03
N ALA A 68 -8.31 26.06 3.97
CA ALA A 68 -7.18 26.97 3.96
C ALA A 68 -6.32 26.85 5.24
N ASP A 69 -6.96 26.62 6.39
CA ASP A 69 -6.31 26.55 7.71
C ASP A 69 -6.07 25.11 8.21
N GLU A 70 -6.29 24.10 7.37
CA GLU A 70 -6.15 22.70 7.77
C GLU A 70 -4.74 22.16 7.56
N GLU A 71 -4.12 21.64 8.62
CA GLU A 71 -2.81 21.03 8.50
C GLU A 71 -2.88 19.66 7.80
N ILE A 72 -1.80 19.27 7.14
CA ILE A 72 -1.62 17.94 6.57
C ILE A 72 -0.54 17.21 7.38
N GLU A 73 -0.90 16.08 7.98
CA GLU A 73 0.06 15.13 8.56
C GLU A 73 0.23 13.96 7.58
N ILE A 74 1.45 13.69 7.12
CA ILE A 74 1.72 12.61 6.16
C ILE A 74 2.69 11.59 6.76
N CYS A 75 2.39 10.31 6.59
CA CYS A 75 3.19 9.24 7.15
C CYS A 75 4.62 9.19 6.56
N ARG A 76 5.53 8.51 7.27
CA ARG A 76 6.97 8.41 6.92
C ARG A 76 7.30 7.35 5.88
N SER A 77 6.31 6.63 5.35
CA SER A 77 6.54 5.60 4.35
C SER A 77 7.30 6.14 3.15
N PHE A 78 8.17 5.31 2.58
CA PHE A 78 8.96 5.69 1.39
C PHE A 78 8.06 5.90 0.17
N VAL A 79 6.85 5.33 0.15
CA VAL A 79 5.90 5.51 -0.96
C VAL A 79 5.54 6.99 -1.14
N PHE A 80 5.65 7.79 -0.07
CA PHE A 80 5.35 9.20 -0.02
C PHE A 80 6.59 10.12 -0.15
N ASP A 81 7.78 9.60 -0.51
CA ASP A 81 8.98 10.45 -0.67
C ASP A 81 8.72 11.62 -1.63
N GLU A 82 8.26 11.35 -2.85
CA GLU A 82 7.91 12.39 -3.83
C GLU A 82 6.66 13.20 -3.41
N THR A 83 5.73 12.58 -2.69
CA THR A 83 4.50 13.22 -2.25
C THR A 83 4.77 14.31 -1.22
N ARG A 84 5.67 14.06 -0.26
CA ARG A 84 6.06 15.07 0.73
C ARG A 84 6.65 16.31 0.06
N GLU A 85 7.57 16.12 -0.89
CA GLU A 85 8.17 17.21 -1.66
C GLU A 85 7.11 18.04 -2.43
N GLU A 86 6.16 17.35 -3.06
CA GLU A 86 5.05 17.98 -3.77
C GLU A 86 4.15 18.80 -2.84
N LEU A 87 3.76 18.21 -1.70
CA LEU A 87 2.92 18.89 -0.73
C LEU A 87 3.63 20.10 -0.12
N PHE A 88 4.92 20.00 0.22
CA PHE A 88 5.70 21.14 0.69
C PHE A 88 5.74 22.27 -0.35
N ARG A 89 5.90 21.94 -1.63
CA ARG A 89 5.89 22.93 -2.70
C ARG A 89 4.52 23.60 -2.86
N LYS A 90 3.43 22.85 -2.72
CA LYS A 90 2.07 23.34 -2.98
C LYS A 90 1.43 24.06 -1.80
N PHE A 91 1.77 23.66 -0.57
CA PHE A 91 1.06 24.09 0.64
C PHE A 91 1.98 24.73 1.71
N GLY A 92 3.30 24.69 1.52
CA GLY A 92 4.26 25.19 2.51
C GLY A 92 4.65 24.15 3.55
N LYS A 93 5.82 24.34 4.18
CA LYS A 93 6.37 23.43 5.21
C LYS A 93 5.74 23.63 6.59
N GLU A 94 5.09 24.78 6.79
CA GLU A 94 4.33 25.12 7.97
C GLU A 94 3.01 24.33 8.05
N LYS A 95 2.37 24.10 6.90
CA LYS A 95 1.08 23.41 6.80
C LYS A 95 1.22 21.90 6.73
N VAL A 96 2.36 21.39 6.25
CA VAL A 96 2.60 19.97 6.02
C VAL A 96 3.63 19.44 7.01
N LYS A 97 3.26 18.40 7.76
CA LYS A 97 4.10 17.77 8.77
C LYS A 97 4.29 16.30 8.44
N THR A 98 5.53 15.82 8.51
CA THR A 98 5.79 14.38 8.46
C THR A 98 5.60 13.80 9.85
N ALA A 99 4.76 12.77 9.99
CA ALA A 99 4.38 12.22 11.28
C ALA A 99 4.35 10.68 11.29
N ILE A 100 4.31 10.09 12.48
CA ILE A 100 3.87 8.71 12.65
C ILE A 100 2.35 8.77 12.71
N ILE A 101 1.70 8.15 11.74
CA ILE A 101 0.25 8.03 11.73
C ILE A 101 -0.13 6.77 12.51
N SER A 102 -1.12 6.90 13.38
CA SER A 102 -1.65 5.83 14.23
C SER A 102 -3.11 6.15 14.58
N GLY A 103 -3.83 5.19 15.15
CA GLY A 103 -5.26 5.33 15.44
C GLY A 103 -6.11 5.15 14.18
N ASP A 104 -7.20 5.91 14.07
CA ASP A 104 -8.26 5.69 13.07
C ASP A 104 -7.75 5.77 11.63
N ALA A 105 -6.87 6.72 11.30
CA ALA A 105 -6.30 6.83 9.96
C ALA A 105 -5.56 5.55 9.54
N GLN A 106 -4.70 5.02 10.42
CA GLN A 106 -3.96 3.77 10.19
C GLN A 106 -4.92 2.58 10.11
N HIS A 107 -5.89 2.52 11.03
CA HIS A 107 -6.89 1.45 11.04
C HIS A 107 -7.72 1.41 9.76
N ASN A 108 -8.12 2.58 9.25
CA ASN A 108 -8.94 2.69 8.05
C ASN A 108 -8.19 2.25 6.79
N VAL A 109 -6.92 2.62 6.62
CA VAL A 109 -6.11 2.17 5.46
C VAL A 109 -5.81 0.68 5.51
N GLU A 110 -5.50 0.13 6.70
CA GLU A 110 -5.28 -1.31 6.86
C GLU A 110 -6.56 -2.11 6.60
N THR A 111 -7.71 -1.65 7.13
CA THR A 111 -9.01 -2.29 6.87
C THR A 111 -9.35 -2.28 5.38
N ALA A 112 -9.21 -1.12 4.72
CA ALA A 112 -9.41 -1.02 3.27
C ALA A 112 -8.49 -1.99 2.50
N TYR A 113 -7.22 -2.10 2.87
CA TYR A 113 -6.30 -3.04 2.24
C TYR A 113 -6.73 -4.50 2.43
N LEU A 114 -7.14 -4.87 3.64
CA LEU A 114 -7.61 -6.22 3.96
C LEU A 114 -8.84 -6.60 3.16
N ASP A 115 -9.79 -5.68 3.00
CA ASP A 115 -11.00 -5.91 2.22
C ASP A 115 -10.68 -6.09 0.73
N GLU A 116 -9.76 -5.30 0.18
CA GLU A 116 -9.31 -5.46 -1.21
C GLU A 116 -8.66 -6.82 -1.47
N ILE A 117 -7.81 -7.31 -0.57
CA ILE A 117 -7.20 -8.63 -0.74
C ILE A 117 -8.19 -9.78 -0.50
N ARG A 118 -9.19 -9.61 0.38
CA ARG A 118 -10.30 -10.56 0.51
C ARG A 118 -11.14 -10.63 -0.76
N ASN A 119 -11.38 -9.50 -1.43
CA ASN A 119 -12.08 -9.44 -2.71
C ASN A 119 -11.34 -10.20 -3.84
N LEU A 120 -10.02 -10.42 -3.71
CA LEU A 120 -9.27 -11.29 -4.61
C LEU A 120 -9.49 -12.79 -4.35
N GLY A 121 -10.14 -13.16 -3.25
CA GLY A 121 -10.27 -14.53 -2.76
C GLY A 121 -9.06 -14.99 -1.92
N TYR A 122 -8.33 -14.07 -1.31
CA TYR A 122 -7.26 -14.36 -0.35
C TYR A 122 -7.73 -14.03 1.07
N GLU A 123 -7.65 -15.00 1.99
CA GLU A 123 -7.91 -14.75 3.41
C GLU A 123 -6.60 -14.42 4.13
N PRO A 124 -6.47 -13.22 4.73
CA PRO A 124 -5.27 -12.83 5.48
C PRO A 124 -5.12 -13.61 6.79
N LEU A 125 -3.87 -13.80 7.24
CA LEU A 125 -3.63 -14.37 8.57
C LEU A 125 -4.03 -13.37 9.67
N PRO A 126 -4.68 -13.82 10.76
CA PRO A 126 -5.06 -12.94 11.89
C PRO A 126 -3.86 -12.25 12.56
N ASP A 127 -2.69 -12.88 12.56
CA ASP A 127 -1.44 -12.42 13.18
C ASP A 127 -0.44 -11.82 12.18
N ARG A 128 -0.92 -11.35 11.01
CA ARG A 128 -0.06 -10.87 9.92
C ARG A 128 0.89 -9.75 10.32
N ASP A 129 0.46 -8.86 11.23
CA ASP A 129 1.23 -7.68 11.62
C ASP A 129 2.38 -8.05 12.56
N GLU A 130 2.14 -9.04 13.43
CA GLU A 130 3.15 -9.64 14.31
C GLU A 130 4.11 -10.56 13.54
N LYS A 131 3.61 -11.24 12.51
CA LYS A 131 4.36 -12.23 11.72
C LYS A 131 4.46 -11.84 10.25
N ARG A 132 5.06 -10.69 9.96
CA ARG A 132 5.22 -10.16 8.59
C ARG A 132 5.86 -11.16 7.61
N ALA A 133 6.89 -11.90 8.04
CA ALA A 133 7.50 -12.94 7.22
C ALA A 133 6.52 -14.11 6.95
N GLY A 134 5.75 -14.52 7.95
CA GLY A 134 4.70 -15.52 7.83
C GLY A 134 3.61 -15.10 6.85
N SER A 135 3.12 -13.86 6.96
CA SER A 135 2.16 -13.25 6.03
C SER A 135 2.67 -13.31 4.58
N PHE A 136 3.93 -12.92 4.34
CA PHE A 136 4.54 -12.99 3.01
C PHE A 136 4.52 -14.42 2.44
N PHE A 137 4.94 -15.43 3.22
CA PHE A 137 4.96 -16.81 2.75
C PHE A 137 3.56 -17.41 2.56
N HIS A 138 2.58 -16.97 3.36
CA HIS A 138 1.18 -17.33 3.19
C HIS A 138 0.62 -16.82 1.87
N MET A 139 0.80 -15.52 1.59
CA MET A 139 0.47 -14.90 0.29
C MET A 139 1.18 -15.61 -0.87
N LEU A 140 2.48 -15.89 -0.72
CA LEU A 140 3.27 -16.56 -1.75
C LEU A 140 2.71 -17.96 -2.06
N ARG A 141 2.32 -18.73 -1.03
CA ARG A 141 1.69 -20.05 -1.23
C ARG A 141 0.38 -19.93 -1.98
N TRP A 142 -0.46 -18.96 -1.63
CA TRP A 142 -1.71 -18.69 -2.33
C TRP A 142 -1.49 -18.38 -3.82
N VAL A 143 -0.45 -17.62 -4.17
CA VAL A 143 -0.04 -17.36 -5.57
C VAL A 143 0.52 -18.62 -6.24
N LYS A 144 1.34 -19.41 -5.55
CA LYS A 144 1.96 -20.62 -6.11
C LYS A 144 0.94 -21.73 -6.39
N ASN A 145 -0.17 -21.76 -5.67
CA ASN A 145 -1.23 -22.76 -5.88
C ASN A 145 -2.01 -22.54 -7.18
N ASP A 146 -1.99 -21.33 -7.75
CA ASP A 146 -2.64 -21.02 -9.02
C ASP A 146 -1.90 -19.90 -9.74
N ARG A 147 -1.27 -20.25 -10.87
CA ARG A 147 -0.44 -19.33 -11.66
C ARG A 147 -1.21 -18.12 -12.18
N THR A 148 -2.52 -18.21 -12.36
CA THR A 148 -3.33 -17.08 -12.84
C THR A 148 -3.36 -15.93 -11.82
N ARG A 149 -3.06 -16.21 -10.54
CA ARG A 149 -3.00 -15.24 -9.44
C ARG A 149 -1.74 -14.39 -9.45
N LEU A 150 -0.75 -14.74 -10.27
CA LEU A 150 0.50 -13.96 -10.37
C LEU A 150 0.25 -12.51 -10.81
N LYS A 151 -0.83 -12.26 -11.56
CA LYS A 151 -1.26 -10.91 -11.96
C LYS A 151 -1.61 -10.01 -10.77
N TYR A 152 -1.97 -10.59 -9.63
CA TYR A 152 -2.27 -9.87 -8.38
C TYR A 152 -1.04 -9.67 -7.50
N ALA A 153 0.14 -10.21 -7.86
CA ALA A 153 1.34 -10.10 -7.03
C ALA A 153 2.26 -8.95 -7.49
N LYS A 154 3.02 -8.39 -6.55
CA LYS A 154 4.03 -7.35 -6.80
C LYS A 154 5.33 -7.92 -7.40
N THR A 155 5.23 -8.35 -8.66
CA THR A 155 6.30 -9.08 -9.37
C THR A 155 7.54 -8.24 -9.73
N GLY A 156 7.50 -6.93 -9.51
CA GLY A 156 8.65 -6.04 -9.68
C GLY A 156 9.76 -6.25 -8.66
N TRP A 157 9.48 -6.87 -7.51
CA TRP A 157 10.44 -7.04 -6.43
C TRP A 157 11.62 -7.96 -6.83
N PRO A 158 12.88 -7.49 -6.78
CA PRO A 158 14.02 -8.27 -7.24
C PRO A 158 14.19 -9.62 -6.54
N ARG A 159 13.91 -9.67 -5.22
CA ARG A 159 14.03 -10.90 -4.42
C ARG A 159 12.88 -11.88 -4.68
N LEU A 160 11.72 -11.42 -5.11
CA LEU A 160 10.56 -12.28 -5.38
C LEU A 160 10.82 -13.25 -6.55
N LYS A 161 11.65 -12.85 -7.52
CA LYS A 161 12.05 -13.71 -8.63
C LYS A 161 12.61 -15.06 -8.15
N ARG A 162 13.35 -15.08 -7.04
CA ARG A 162 13.90 -16.31 -6.47
C ARG A 162 12.79 -17.28 -6.06
N TYR A 163 11.68 -16.78 -5.53
CA TYR A 163 10.60 -17.60 -4.99
C TYR A 163 9.61 -18.11 -6.05
N ILE A 164 9.37 -17.31 -7.10
CA ILE A 164 8.45 -17.67 -8.20
C ILE A 164 9.08 -18.72 -9.13
N HIS A 165 10.41 -18.69 -9.32
CA HIS A 165 11.12 -19.63 -10.21
C HIS A 165 11.54 -20.94 -9.52
N LEU A 166 11.44 -21.02 -8.19
CA LEU A 166 11.64 -22.29 -7.47
C LEU A 166 10.45 -23.22 -7.76
N ARG A 167 10.65 -24.10 -8.76
CA ARG A 167 9.87 -25.32 -8.99
C ARG A 167 9.59 -25.97 -7.62
N GLN A 168 8.34 -26.38 -7.41
CA GLN A 168 8.06 -27.39 -6.40
C GLN A 168 8.94 -28.59 -6.76
N ALA A 169 9.78 -29.05 -5.82
CA ALA A 169 10.36 -30.38 -5.96
C ALA A 169 9.18 -31.35 -6.19
N PRO A 170 9.28 -32.29 -7.14
CA PRO A 170 8.24 -33.31 -7.28
C PRO A 170 8.03 -33.99 -5.92
N PRO A 171 6.80 -34.42 -5.60
CA PRO A 171 6.57 -35.16 -4.38
C PRO A 171 7.52 -36.35 -4.36
N ASP A 172 8.19 -36.54 -3.22
CA ASP A 172 9.09 -37.65 -2.96
C ASP A 172 8.28 -38.94 -3.14
N THR A 173 8.45 -39.59 -4.29
CA THR A 173 7.97 -40.96 -4.49
C THR A 173 8.98 -41.88 -3.78
N GLY A 174 8.92 -41.87 -2.45
CA GLY A 174 9.55 -42.89 -1.63
C GLY A 174 8.86 -44.23 -1.90
N GLY A 175 9.64 -45.19 -2.37
CA GLY A 175 9.25 -46.59 -2.55
C GLY A 175 9.19 -47.36 -1.24
#